data_AF-A0A2N2S2Y2-F1
#
_entry.id   AF-A0A2N2S2Y2-F1
#
_cell.length_a   1.000
_cell.length_b   1.000
_cell.length_c   1.000
_cell.angle_alpha   90.00
_cell.angle_beta   90.00
_cell.angle_gamma   90.00
#
_symmetry.space_group_name_H-M   'P 1'
#
loop_
_entity.id
_entity.type
_entity.pdbx_description
1 polymer ?
#
loop_
_entity_poly.entity_id
_entity_poly.type
_entity_poly.pdbx_seq_one_letter_code
_entity_poly.pdbx_strand_id
1 'polypeptide(L)'
;MSKAPVRVAVTGAAGQIGYSLLFRIASGEMLGKDQPVILQLLDLPQAQKAVKGVMMELEDCAFPLLAGMVATDDPNVAFKDADVCLLVGARPRTKGMERADLLTANGAIFTVQGKAIAENAKEDVKVLVVGNPCNTNAFIAAAAAKKVGRTNPNNYHGMLRLDHNRALSQLANKTGRDVSSLKKLVVWGNHSPTMYADYRYCTSNGDSVKTLVNDHAWNNDVFLPTVGKRGAAIIEARGLSSAASAANAAIDHVRDWVLGSDEWVTMGVPSDGSYGIPA
;
A
#
# COMPACT_ATOMS: atom_id res chain seq x y z
N MET A 1 -2.22 -28.02 -14.34
CA MET A 1 -0.85 -27.46 -14.41
C MET A 1 -0.81 -26.25 -13.50
N SER A 2 0.19 -26.12 -12.63
CA SER A 2 0.34 -24.94 -11.77
C SER A 2 0.66 -23.71 -12.63
N LYS A 3 0.09 -22.54 -12.30
CA LYS A 3 0.41 -21.28 -12.96
C LYS A 3 1.91 -20.98 -12.84
N ALA A 4 2.46 -20.23 -13.81
CA ALA A 4 3.83 -19.75 -13.71
C ALA A 4 3.98 -18.84 -12.47
N PRO A 5 5.08 -18.94 -11.70
CA PRO A 5 5.27 -18.09 -10.52
C PRO A 5 5.34 -16.60 -10.87
N VAL A 6 4.70 -15.78 -10.05
CA VAL A 6 4.74 -14.31 -10.12
C VAL A 6 5.84 -13.79 -9.21
N ARG A 7 6.67 -12.87 -9.72
CA ARG A 7 7.77 -12.26 -8.99
C ARG A 7 7.30 -11.01 -8.24
N VAL A 8 7.42 -11.03 -6.92
CA VAL A 8 6.96 -9.98 -6.03
C VAL A 8 8.14 -9.37 -5.28
N ALA A 9 8.50 -8.15 -5.64
CA ALA A 9 9.54 -7.39 -4.97
C ALA A 9 8.97 -6.60 -3.79
N VAL A 10 9.61 -6.68 -2.62
CA VAL A 10 9.19 -5.97 -1.39
C VAL A 10 10.39 -5.24 -0.80
N THR A 11 10.29 -3.92 -0.65
CA THR A 11 11.35 -3.12 -0.01
C THR A 11 11.09 -2.94 1.49
N GLY A 12 12.13 -2.76 2.31
CA GLY A 12 11.97 -2.72 3.76
C GLY A 12 11.45 -4.05 4.31
N ALA A 13 11.91 -5.16 3.72
CA ALA A 13 11.43 -6.51 3.98
C ALA A 13 11.57 -6.95 5.44
N ALA A 14 12.60 -6.47 6.15
CA ALA A 14 12.80 -6.76 7.57
C ALA A 14 11.98 -5.83 8.51
N GLY A 15 11.29 -4.83 7.96
CA GLY A 15 10.46 -3.91 8.73
C GLY A 15 9.14 -4.55 9.22
N GLN A 16 8.49 -3.94 10.20
CA GLN A 16 7.25 -4.46 10.81
C GLN A 16 6.10 -4.67 9.81
N ILE A 17 5.96 -3.78 8.82
CA ILE A 17 4.98 -3.96 7.75
C ILE A 17 5.38 -5.15 6.87
N GLY A 18 6.65 -5.23 6.45
CA GLY A 18 7.19 -6.38 5.69
C GLY A 18 6.92 -7.70 6.40
N TYR A 19 7.21 -7.77 7.70
CA TYR A 19 6.96 -8.94 8.54
C TYR A 19 5.48 -9.34 8.58
N SER A 20 4.52 -8.40 8.57
CA SER A 20 3.09 -8.74 8.50
C SER A 20 2.59 -9.08 7.08
N LEU A 21 3.31 -8.60 6.07
CA LEU A 21 2.92 -8.65 4.66
C LEU A 21 3.38 -9.94 3.98
N LEU A 22 4.64 -10.34 4.17
CA LEU A 22 5.30 -11.39 3.40
C LEU A 22 4.62 -12.76 3.58
N PHE A 23 4.25 -13.14 4.80
CA PHE A 23 3.56 -14.39 5.08
C PHE A 23 2.19 -14.46 4.41
N ARG A 24 1.48 -13.33 4.33
CA ARG A 24 0.17 -13.26 3.68
C ARG A 24 0.29 -13.34 2.15
N ILE A 25 1.35 -12.76 1.58
CA ILE A 25 1.70 -12.97 0.17
C ILE A 25 1.96 -14.46 -0.09
N ALA A 26 2.85 -15.07 0.70
CA ALA A 26 3.23 -16.48 0.55
C ALA A 26 2.06 -17.45 0.76
N SER A 27 1.08 -17.11 1.60
CA SER A 27 -0.14 -17.89 1.81
C SER A 27 -1.16 -17.82 0.65
N GLY A 28 -0.90 -16.99 -0.38
CA GLY A 28 -1.80 -16.79 -1.52
C GLY A 28 -2.93 -15.80 -1.30
N GLU A 29 -2.96 -15.05 -0.20
CA GLU A 29 -4.04 -14.08 0.07
C GLU A 29 -4.01 -12.85 -0.85
N MET A 30 -2.85 -12.52 -1.42
CA MET A 30 -2.69 -11.35 -2.29
C MET A 30 -3.09 -11.65 -3.75
N LEU A 31 -2.67 -12.81 -4.27
CA LEU A 31 -2.74 -13.12 -5.71
C LEU A 31 -3.61 -14.33 -6.03
N GLY A 32 -4.21 -14.97 -5.02
CA GLY A 32 -5.05 -16.16 -5.17
C GLY A 32 -4.37 -17.44 -4.66
N LYS A 33 -5.20 -18.42 -4.30
CA LYS A 33 -4.76 -19.70 -3.70
C LYS A 33 -4.15 -20.69 -4.70
N ASP A 34 -4.09 -20.31 -5.97
CA ASP A 34 -3.54 -21.13 -7.07
C ASP A 34 -2.37 -20.44 -7.80
N GLN A 35 -1.87 -19.32 -7.27
CA GLN A 35 -0.81 -18.51 -7.88
C GLN A 35 0.50 -18.65 -7.09
N PRO A 36 1.49 -19.41 -7.58
CA PRO A 36 2.81 -19.45 -6.97
C PRO A 36 3.51 -18.07 -7.04
N VAL A 37 4.37 -17.80 -6.07
CA VAL A 37 5.10 -16.53 -5.94
C VAL A 37 6.59 -16.76 -5.70
N ILE A 38 7.41 -15.84 -6.20
CA ILE A 38 8.82 -15.70 -5.84
C ILE A 38 8.98 -14.34 -5.14
N LEU A 39 9.50 -14.34 -3.92
CA LEU A 39 9.70 -13.11 -3.15
C LEU A 39 11.11 -12.54 -3.40
N GLN A 40 11.19 -11.27 -3.78
CA GLN A 40 12.44 -10.53 -3.94
C GLN A 40 12.52 -9.45 -2.85
N LEU A 41 13.30 -9.73 -1.81
CA LEU A 41 13.34 -8.97 -0.57
C LEU A 41 14.49 -7.97 -0.62
N LEU A 42 14.14 -6.68 -0.71
CA LEU A 42 15.09 -5.58 -0.65
C LEU A 42 15.10 -4.96 0.74
N ASP A 43 16.28 -4.82 1.32
CA ASP A 43 16.47 -4.00 2.51
C ASP A 43 17.87 -3.38 2.54
N LEU A 44 18.11 -2.46 3.46
CA LEU A 44 19.40 -1.79 3.57
C LEU A 44 20.53 -2.79 3.91
N PRO A 45 21.80 -2.49 3.58
CA PRO A 45 22.93 -3.38 3.86
C PRO A 45 22.98 -3.86 5.33
N GLN A 46 22.74 -2.95 6.28
CA GLN A 46 22.72 -3.26 7.70
C GLN A 46 21.54 -4.14 8.16
N ALA A 47 20.47 -4.24 7.36
CA ALA A 47 19.28 -5.02 7.66
C ALA A 47 19.33 -6.44 7.07
N GLN A 48 20.30 -6.76 6.22
CA GLN A 48 20.39 -8.05 5.51
C GLN A 48 20.40 -9.26 6.45
N LYS A 49 21.00 -9.15 7.65
CA LYS A 49 20.94 -10.22 8.66
C LYS A 49 19.50 -10.45 9.15
N ALA A 50 18.73 -9.38 9.35
CA ALA A 50 17.33 -9.48 9.76
C ALA A 50 16.44 -10.02 8.63
N VAL A 51 16.70 -9.63 7.37
CA VAL A 51 15.99 -10.21 6.20
C VAL A 51 16.19 -11.72 6.13
N LYS A 52 17.42 -12.21 6.36
CA LYS A 52 17.68 -13.65 6.45
C LYS A 52 16.89 -14.32 7.57
N GLY A 53 16.72 -13.64 8.71
CA GLY A 53 15.81 -14.05 9.78
C GLY A 53 14.38 -14.28 9.28
N VAL A 54 13.83 -13.29 8.58
CA VAL A 54 12.48 -13.36 8.01
C VAL A 54 12.36 -14.49 6.97
N MET A 55 13.40 -14.72 6.15
CA MET A 55 13.42 -15.84 5.21
C MET A 55 13.35 -17.20 5.91
N MET A 56 14.11 -17.40 7.00
CA MET A 56 14.03 -18.64 7.78
C MET A 56 12.60 -18.88 8.31
N GLU A 57 11.94 -17.85 8.83
CA GLU A 57 10.54 -17.97 9.27
C GLU A 57 9.56 -18.28 8.13
N LEU A 58 9.79 -17.74 6.93
CA LEU A 58 8.99 -18.05 5.74
C LEU A 58 9.19 -19.51 5.27
N GLU A 59 10.41 -20.04 5.40
CA GLU A 59 10.72 -21.46 5.16
C GLU A 59 10.02 -22.36 6.18
N ASP A 60 10.07 -22.00 7.46
CA ASP A 60 9.43 -22.73 8.56
C ASP A 60 7.90 -22.81 8.43
N CYS A 61 7.28 -21.86 7.72
CA CYS A 61 5.85 -21.86 7.45
C CYS A 61 5.41 -22.88 6.38
N ALA A 62 6.34 -23.50 5.65
CA ALA A 62 6.08 -24.52 4.64
C ALA A 62 4.99 -24.12 3.61
N PHE A 63 5.00 -22.87 3.14
CA PHE A 63 3.99 -22.38 2.20
C PHE A 63 4.14 -23.05 0.82
N PRO A 64 3.11 -23.77 0.31
CA PRO A 64 3.22 -24.49 -0.96
C PRO A 64 3.28 -23.57 -2.18
N LEU A 65 2.84 -22.31 -2.05
CA LEU A 65 2.87 -21.32 -3.12
C LEU A 65 4.19 -20.53 -3.15
N LEU A 66 5.05 -20.64 -2.13
CA LEU A 66 6.33 -19.96 -2.10
C LEU A 66 7.37 -20.73 -2.92
N ALA A 67 7.46 -20.40 -4.20
CA ALA A 67 8.32 -21.08 -5.18
C ALA A 67 9.79 -20.67 -5.07
N GLY A 68 10.10 -19.57 -4.39
CA GLY A 68 11.46 -19.13 -4.16
C GLY A 68 11.55 -17.80 -3.43
N MET A 69 12.74 -17.49 -2.91
CA MET A 69 13.05 -16.22 -2.26
C MET A 69 14.45 -15.77 -2.60
N VAL A 70 14.64 -14.45 -2.73
CA VAL A 70 15.94 -13.80 -2.90
C VAL A 70 16.01 -12.61 -1.95
N ALA A 71 17.10 -12.47 -1.19
CA ALA A 71 17.38 -11.27 -0.41
C ALA A 71 18.59 -10.53 -0.99
N THR A 72 18.50 -9.20 -1.01
CA THR A 72 19.55 -8.33 -1.53
C THR A 72 19.42 -6.92 -0.96
N ASP A 73 20.50 -6.14 -1.05
CA ASP A 73 20.54 -4.69 -0.83
C ASP A 73 20.66 -3.89 -2.14
N ASP A 74 20.76 -4.56 -3.29
CA ASP A 74 20.81 -3.94 -4.60
C ASP A 74 19.40 -3.86 -5.23
N PRO A 75 18.85 -2.66 -5.48
CA PRO A 75 17.55 -2.52 -6.13
C PRO A 75 17.49 -3.14 -7.52
N ASN A 76 18.60 -3.21 -8.28
CA ASN A 76 18.60 -3.82 -9.61
C ASN A 76 18.36 -5.33 -9.54
N VAL A 77 18.93 -5.98 -8.52
CA VAL A 77 18.70 -7.41 -8.26
C VAL A 77 17.28 -7.63 -7.74
N ALA A 78 16.81 -6.77 -6.82
CA ALA A 78 15.50 -6.90 -6.21
C ALA A 78 14.34 -6.73 -7.21
N PHE A 79 14.47 -5.81 -8.16
CA PHE A 79 13.40 -5.52 -9.13
C PHE A 79 13.51 -6.30 -10.43
N LYS A 80 14.55 -7.15 -10.58
CA LYS A 80 14.74 -7.96 -11.78
C LYS A 80 13.52 -8.81 -12.08
N ASP A 81 12.94 -8.58 -13.25
CA ASP A 81 11.76 -9.27 -13.79
C ASP A 81 10.54 -9.26 -12.86
N ALA A 82 10.44 -8.30 -11.94
CA ALA A 82 9.32 -8.19 -11.01
C ALA A 82 8.01 -7.93 -11.76
N ASP A 83 6.95 -8.63 -11.35
CA ASP A 83 5.56 -8.43 -11.80
C ASP A 83 4.84 -7.42 -10.88
N VAL A 84 5.14 -7.46 -9.59
CA VAL A 84 4.57 -6.58 -8.57
C VAL A 84 5.68 -6.06 -7.66
N CYS A 85 5.69 -4.75 -7.40
CA CYS A 85 6.62 -4.11 -6.48
C CYS A 85 5.84 -3.44 -5.34
N LEU A 86 6.09 -3.85 -4.09
CA LEU A 86 5.57 -3.20 -2.88
C LEU A 86 6.69 -2.39 -2.22
N LEU A 87 6.67 -1.08 -2.44
CA LEU A 87 7.68 -0.15 -1.91
C LEU A 87 7.29 0.30 -0.49
N VAL A 88 7.62 -0.53 0.50
CA VAL A 88 7.29 -0.30 1.91
C VAL A 88 8.40 0.49 2.62
N GLY A 89 9.67 0.23 2.29
CA GLY A 89 10.82 0.91 2.85
C GLY A 89 10.86 2.39 2.45
N ALA A 90 10.86 3.26 3.46
CA ALA A 90 11.03 4.71 3.32
C ALA A 90 11.80 5.26 4.53
N ARG A 91 12.41 6.43 4.39
CA ARG A 91 13.08 7.09 5.51
C ARG A 91 12.01 7.62 6.48
N PRO A 92 12.00 7.15 7.75
CA PRO A 92 11.06 7.66 8.73
C PRO A 92 11.42 9.10 9.11
N ARG A 93 10.41 9.88 9.51
CA ARG A 93 10.62 11.21 10.08
C ARG A 93 11.32 11.09 11.43
N THR A 94 12.42 11.80 11.63
CA THR A 94 13.14 11.87 12.91
C THR A 94 12.87 13.18 13.64
N LYS A 95 13.15 13.22 14.95
CA LYS A 95 13.07 14.46 15.75
C LYS A 95 13.96 15.54 15.12
N GLY A 96 13.41 16.76 14.96
CA GLY A 96 14.11 17.89 14.34
C GLY A 96 14.15 17.89 12.80
N MET A 97 13.59 16.88 12.14
CA MET A 97 13.50 16.85 10.68
C MET A 97 12.33 17.70 10.16
N GLU A 98 12.64 18.65 9.28
CA GLU A 98 11.64 19.44 8.59
C GLU A 98 10.91 18.62 7.52
N ARG A 99 9.73 19.08 7.10
CA ARG A 99 8.96 18.39 6.05
C ARG A 99 9.73 18.34 4.73
N ALA A 100 10.46 19.40 4.41
CA ALA A 100 11.29 19.48 3.19
C ALA A 100 12.43 18.45 3.22
N ASP A 101 13.10 18.26 4.36
CA ASP A 101 14.18 17.28 4.51
C ASP A 101 13.67 15.85 4.31
N LEU A 102 12.50 15.53 4.89
CA LEU A 102 11.86 14.24 4.74
C LEU A 102 11.53 13.95 3.26
N LEU A 103 11.01 14.95 2.55
CA LEU A 103 10.67 14.86 1.13
C LEU A 103 11.93 14.69 0.28
N THR A 104 12.99 15.46 0.53
CA THR A 104 14.27 15.36 -0.19
C THR A 104 14.90 13.99 0.00
N ALA A 105 14.97 13.51 1.25
CA ALA A 105 15.60 12.23 1.55
C ALA A 105 14.83 11.04 0.94
N ASN A 106 13.50 11.04 1.03
CA ASN A 106 12.70 10.01 0.36
C ASN A 106 12.72 10.18 -1.16
N GLY A 107 12.73 11.41 -1.69
CA GLY A 107 12.81 11.66 -3.12
C GLY A 107 14.05 11.04 -3.76
N ALA A 108 15.20 11.08 -3.06
CA ALA A 108 16.40 10.38 -3.51
C ALA A 108 16.20 8.85 -3.60
N ILE A 109 15.59 8.24 -2.57
CA ILE A 109 15.31 6.80 -2.52
C ILE A 109 14.39 6.39 -3.67
N PHE A 110 13.26 7.08 -3.83
CA PHE A 110 12.24 6.71 -4.81
C PHE A 110 12.63 7.06 -6.25
N THR A 111 13.55 8.01 -6.46
CA THR A 111 14.18 8.23 -7.78
C THR A 111 15.02 7.02 -8.19
N VAL A 112 15.86 6.51 -7.29
CA VAL A 112 16.69 5.33 -7.56
C VAL A 112 15.83 4.08 -7.77
N GLN A 113 14.84 3.85 -6.90
CA GLN A 113 13.95 2.69 -7.03
C GLN A 113 13.09 2.78 -8.29
N GLY A 114 12.52 3.95 -8.62
CA GLY A 114 11.73 4.14 -9.84
C GLY A 114 12.52 3.85 -11.11
N LYS A 115 13.77 4.32 -11.18
CA LYS A 115 14.69 4.00 -12.28
C LYS A 115 15.01 2.51 -12.34
N ALA A 116 15.39 1.89 -11.22
CA ALA A 116 15.75 0.48 -11.16
C ALA A 116 14.56 -0.43 -11.54
N ILE A 117 13.34 -0.09 -11.15
CA ILE A 117 12.12 -0.80 -11.57
C ILE A 117 11.98 -0.68 -13.09
N ALA A 118 12.07 0.52 -13.66
CA ALA A 118 11.89 0.69 -15.10
C ALA A 118 12.97 -0.01 -15.94
N GLU A 119 14.20 -0.13 -15.42
CA GLU A 119 15.31 -0.83 -16.09
C GLU A 119 15.24 -2.36 -15.96
N ASN A 120 14.65 -2.89 -14.87
CA ASN A 120 14.79 -4.29 -14.52
C ASN A 120 13.47 -5.08 -14.40
N ALA A 121 12.35 -4.45 -14.03
CA ALA A 121 11.05 -5.12 -13.85
C ALA A 121 10.29 -5.33 -15.17
N LYS A 122 9.25 -6.16 -15.18
CA LYS A 122 8.45 -6.36 -16.41
C LYS A 122 7.78 -5.06 -16.86
N GLU A 123 7.52 -4.92 -18.15
CA GLU A 123 6.94 -3.69 -18.73
C GLU A 123 5.57 -3.35 -18.12
N ASP A 124 4.79 -4.37 -17.77
CA ASP A 124 3.46 -4.29 -17.16
C ASP A 124 3.46 -4.36 -15.63
N VAL A 125 4.64 -4.18 -14.99
CA VAL A 125 4.81 -4.20 -13.53
C VAL A 125 3.80 -3.29 -12.83
N LYS A 126 3.24 -3.78 -11.72
CA LYS A 126 2.37 -3.01 -10.83
C LYS A 126 3.15 -2.55 -9.60
N VAL A 127 3.23 -1.25 -9.38
CA VAL A 127 4.01 -0.67 -8.28
C VAL A 127 3.08 -0.03 -7.26
N LEU A 128 3.12 -0.53 -6.03
CA LEU A 128 2.41 0.03 -4.88
C LEU A 128 3.39 0.66 -3.91
N VAL A 129 3.28 1.96 -3.69
CA VAL A 129 4.05 2.70 -2.69
C VAL A 129 3.27 2.77 -1.39
N VAL A 130 3.86 2.21 -0.34
CA VAL A 130 3.35 2.23 1.04
C VAL A 130 4.18 3.19 1.89
N GLY A 131 5.48 3.30 1.62
CA GLY A 131 6.39 4.17 2.33
C GLY A 131 6.01 5.65 2.23
N ASN A 132 5.90 6.31 3.39
CA ASN A 132 5.43 7.70 3.46
C ASN A 132 6.49 8.73 3.02
N PRO A 133 6.08 9.87 2.40
CA PRO A 133 4.71 10.22 1.97
C PRO A 133 4.33 9.54 0.65
N CYS A 134 3.39 8.58 0.68
CA CYS A 134 3.27 7.60 -0.42
C CYS A 134 2.81 8.19 -1.75
N ASN A 135 1.90 9.17 -1.79
CA ASN A 135 1.48 9.80 -3.05
C ASN A 135 2.67 10.51 -3.73
N THR A 136 3.43 11.29 -2.98
CA THR A 136 4.61 11.99 -3.50
C THR A 136 5.72 11.03 -3.91
N ASN A 137 5.97 10.00 -3.10
CA ASN A 137 6.95 8.97 -3.42
C ASN A 137 6.57 8.17 -4.68
N ALA A 138 5.29 7.85 -4.86
CA ALA A 138 4.78 7.24 -6.09
C ALA A 138 4.99 8.15 -7.30
N PHE A 139 4.66 9.43 -7.18
CA PHE A 139 4.91 10.42 -8.23
C PHE A 139 6.39 10.51 -8.63
N ILE A 140 7.30 10.57 -7.65
CA ILE A 140 8.75 10.63 -7.89
C ILE A 140 9.23 9.35 -8.59
N ALA A 141 8.80 8.18 -8.12
CA ALA A 141 9.15 6.90 -8.73
C ALA A 141 8.64 6.81 -10.18
N ALA A 142 7.38 7.21 -10.43
CA ALA A 142 6.79 7.25 -11.76
C ALA A 142 7.53 8.23 -12.70
N ALA A 143 7.92 9.41 -12.19
CA ALA A 143 8.67 10.40 -12.96
C ALA A 143 10.08 9.90 -13.32
N ALA A 144 10.73 9.16 -12.42
CA ALA A 144 12.01 8.50 -12.70
C ALA A 144 11.85 7.38 -13.74
N ALA A 145 10.81 6.55 -13.60
CA ALA A 145 10.50 5.48 -14.53
C ALA A 145 10.16 6.00 -15.95
N LYS A 146 9.40 7.10 -16.04
CA LYS A 146 9.06 7.75 -17.31
C LYS A 146 10.29 8.20 -18.10
N LYS A 147 11.38 8.57 -17.44
CA LYS A 147 12.65 8.93 -18.11
C LYS A 147 13.34 7.73 -18.77
N VAL A 148 13.14 6.52 -18.23
CA VAL A 148 13.65 5.28 -18.81
C VAL A 148 12.73 4.81 -19.96
N GLY A 149 11.41 4.98 -19.81
CA GLY A 149 10.45 4.81 -20.90
C GLY A 149 10.02 3.36 -21.20
N ARG A 150 10.35 2.40 -20.34
CA ARG A 150 10.02 0.98 -20.52
C ARG A 150 8.73 0.54 -19.80
N THR A 151 8.49 1.03 -18.58
CA THR A 151 7.31 0.67 -17.79
C THR A 151 6.26 1.76 -17.84
N ASN A 152 4.97 1.39 -17.72
CA ASN A 152 3.88 2.36 -17.73
C ASN A 152 3.88 3.22 -16.44
N PRO A 153 4.05 4.56 -16.50
CA PRO A 153 4.02 5.42 -15.32
C PRO A 153 2.66 5.45 -14.62
N ASN A 154 1.58 5.03 -15.29
CA ASN A 154 0.25 4.89 -14.67
C ASN A 154 0.16 3.71 -13.70
N ASN A 155 1.13 2.78 -13.71
CA ASN A 155 1.18 1.64 -12.80
C ASN A 155 1.89 1.96 -11.47
N TYR A 156 2.02 3.23 -11.08
CA TYR A 156 2.67 3.64 -9.83
C TYR A 156 1.63 4.25 -8.89
N HIS A 157 1.11 3.44 -7.96
CA HIS A 157 0.04 3.83 -7.05
C HIS A 157 0.59 4.16 -5.66
N GLY A 158 0.04 5.18 -5.01
CA GLY A 158 0.15 5.40 -3.57
C GLY A 158 -0.99 4.69 -2.81
N MET A 159 -0.69 4.13 -1.64
CA MET A 159 -1.68 3.36 -0.88
C MET A 159 -2.63 4.23 -0.06
N LEU A 160 -3.87 4.44 -0.54
CA LEU A 160 -4.98 5.02 0.24
C LEU A 160 -5.93 3.98 0.84
N ARG A 161 -5.71 2.69 0.57
CA ARG A 161 -6.59 1.61 1.01
C ARG A 161 -6.73 1.53 2.53
N LEU A 162 -5.70 1.92 3.28
CA LEU A 162 -5.77 1.93 4.74
C LEU A 162 -6.74 3.00 5.26
N ASP A 163 -6.74 4.19 4.66
CA ASP A 163 -7.68 5.25 5.03
C ASP A 163 -9.12 4.85 4.66
N HIS A 164 -9.29 4.22 3.51
CA HIS A 164 -10.56 3.63 3.08
C HIS A 164 -11.07 2.59 4.10
N ASN A 165 -10.25 1.60 4.46
CA ASN A 165 -10.63 0.56 5.42
C ASN A 165 -10.93 1.14 6.82
N ARG A 166 -10.18 2.17 7.25
CA ARG A 166 -10.46 2.90 8.50
C ARG A 166 -11.80 3.60 8.45
N ALA A 167 -12.10 4.29 7.35
CA ALA A 167 -13.38 4.96 7.14
C ALA A 167 -14.55 3.97 7.15
N LEU A 168 -14.43 2.81 6.48
CA LEU A 168 -15.43 1.72 6.56
C LEU A 168 -15.68 1.31 8.02
N SER A 169 -14.63 1.10 8.81
CA SER A 169 -14.79 0.70 10.22
C SER A 169 -15.51 1.74 11.07
N GLN A 170 -15.25 3.04 10.84
CA GLN A 170 -15.90 4.13 11.57
C GLN A 170 -17.39 4.25 11.20
N LEU A 171 -17.73 4.08 9.92
CA LEU A 171 -19.12 4.07 9.47
C LEU A 171 -19.88 2.85 9.98
N ALA A 172 -19.26 1.67 9.97
CA ALA A 172 -19.85 0.45 10.53
C ALA A 172 -20.19 0.65 12.02
N ASN A 173 -19.25 1.15 12.81
CA ASN A 173 -19.46 1.43 14.23
C ASN A 173 -20.55 2.49 14.47
N LYS A 174 -20.59 3.57 13.68
CA LYS A 174 -21.60 4.63 13.82
C LYS A 174 -23.00 4.16 13.47
N THR A 175 -23.14 3.30 12.47
CA THR A 175 -24.43 2.85 11.95
C THR A 175 -24.92 1.53 12.55
N GLY A 176 -24.05 0.80 13.24
CA GLY A 176 -24.34 -0.56 13.74
C GLY A 176 -24.48 -1.59 12.62
N ARG A 177 -24.01 -1.29 11.40
CA ARG A 177 -24.08 -2.19 10.23
C ARG A 177 -22.79 -2.98 10.07
N ASP A 178 -22.90 -4.14 9.43
CA ASP A 178 -21.73 -4.94 9.05
C ASP A 178 -20.83 -4.18 8.07
N VAL A 179 -19.52 -4.26 8.27
CA VAL A 179 -18.55 -3.58 7.40
C VAL A 179 -18.64 -4.02 5.94
N SER A 180 -18.99 -5.29 5.70
CA SER A 180 -19.16 -5.87 4.35
C SER A 180 -20.38 -5.35 3.62
N SER A 181 -21.37 -4.80 4.34
CA SER A 181 -22.56 -4.20 3.75
C SER A 181 -22.30 -2.81 3.17
N LEU A 182 -21.22 -2.13 3.60
CA LEU A 182 -20.89 -0.78 3.18
C LEU A 182 -20.29 -0.77 1.77
N LYS A 183 -21.00 -0.16 0.83
CA LYS A 183 -20.65 -0.08 -0.59
C LYS A 183 -20.47 1.37 -1.03
N LYS A 184 -19.74 1.60 -2.12
CA LYS A 184 -19.55 2.94 -2.74
C LYS A 184 -18.94 4.01 -1.83
N LEU A 185 -18.05 3.60 -0.92
CA LEU A 185 -17.19 4.53 -0.19
C LEU A 185 -15.98 4.91 -1.04
N VAL A 186 -15.54 6.16 -0.95
CA VAL A 186 -14.29 6.62 -1.57
C VAL A 186 -13.51 7.52 -0.61
N VAL A 187 -12.19 7.59 -0.78
CA VAL A 187 -11.33 8.54 -0.07
C VAL A 187 -10.58 9.36 -1.13
N TRP A 188 -10.59 10.67 -1.00
CA TRP A 188 -9.94 11.59 -1.94
C TRP A 188 -8.67 12.19 -1.35
N GLY A 189 -7.76 12.58 -2.24
CA GLY A 189 -6.61 13.43 -1.91
C GLY A 189 -5.35 12.65 -1.52
N ASN A 190 -4.61 13.21 -0.56
CA ASN A 190 -3.29 12.74 -0.16
C ASN A 190 -3.37 11.79 1.05
N HIS A 191 -2.49 10.78 1.15
CA HIS A 191 -2.34 9.92 2.34
C HIS A 191 -1.78 10.74 3.50
N SER A 192 -2.65 11.47 4.16
CA SER A 192 -2.32 12.42 5.22
C SER A 192 -3.59 12.83 5.97
N PRO A 193 -3.48 13.62 7.06
CA PRO A 193 -4.65 14.14 7.75
C PRO A 193 -5.56 15.04 6.89
N THR A 194 -5.14 15.45 5.69
CA THR A 194 -5.97 16.21 4.73
C THR A 194 -6.73 15.32 3.74
N MET A 195 -6.69 13.98 3.90
CA MET A 195 -7.55 13.07 3.13
C MET A 195 -9.03 13.40 3.35
N TYR A 196 -9.87 13.10 2.36
CA TYR A 196 -11.32 13.30 2.47
C TYR A 196 -12.06 11.98 2.29
N ALA A 197 -12.47 11.36 3.39
CA ALA A 197 -13.32 10.17 3.38
C ALA A 197 -14.77 10.57 3.06
N ASP A 198 -15.25 10.15 1.90
CA ASP A 198 -16.50 10.61 1.31
C ASP A 198 -17.58 9.53 1.38
N TYR A 199 -18.44 9.66 2.37
CA TYR A 199 -19.59 8.77 2.58
C TYR A 199 -20.88 9.22 1.86
N ARG A 200 -20.85 10.28 1.02
CA ARG A 200 -22.06 10.86 0.42
C ARG A 200 -22.81 9.89 -0.47
N TYR A 201 -22.09 9.01 -1.15
CA TYR A 201 -22.62 7.95 -2.02
C TYR A 201 -22.59 6.57 -1.37
N CYS A 202 -22.09 6.48 -0.14
CA CYS A 202 -21.98 5.21 0.56
C CYS A 202 -23.37 4.66 0.89
N THR A 203 -23.55 3.36 0.65
CA THR A 203 -24.81 2.65 0.91
C THR A 203 -24.56 1.43 1.78
N SER A 204 -25.56 0.99 2.54
CA SER A 204 -25.53 -0.24 3.34
C SER A 204 -26.88 -0.93 3.26
N ASN A 205 -26.91 -2.16 2.75
CA ASN A 205 -28.15 -2.94 2.56
C ASN A 205 -29.24 -2.18 1.78
N GLY A 206 -28.84 -1.36 0.80
CA GLY A 206 -29.74 -0.50 0.00
C GLY A 206 -30.00 0.88 0.60
N ASP A 207 -29.73 1.10 1.89
CA ASP A 207 -29.95 2.37 2.57
C ASP A 207 -28.79 3.35 2.32
N SER A 208 -29.09 4.66 2.21
CA SER A 208 -28.06 5.70 2.17
C SER A 208 -27.41 5.86 3.54
N VAL A 209 -26.10 5.66 3.62
CA VAL A 209 -25.35 5.83 4.88
C VAL A 209 -25.40 7.29 5.36
N LYS A 210 -25.38 8.25 4.44
CA LYS A 210 -25.56 9.67 4.78
C LYS A 210 -26.88 9.92 5.51
N THR A 211 -27.98 9.34 5.02
CA THR A 211 -29.30 9.45 5.64
C THR A 211 -29.39 8.67 6.95
N LEU A 212 -28.76 7.50 7.04
CA LEU A 212 -28.72 6.72 8.29
C LEU A 212 -27.98 7.46 9.41
N VAL A 213 -26.86 8.11 9.07
CA VAL A 213 -26.07 8.90 10.03
C VAL A 213 -26.80 10.18 10.40
N ASN A 214 -27.40 10.86 9.41
CA ASN A 214 -28.19 12.10 9.54
C ASN A 214 -27.54 13.20 10.41
N ASP A 215 -26.21 13.30 10.38
CA ASP A 215 -25.47 14.17 11.28
C ASP A 215 -24.25 14.76 10.56
N HIS A 216 -24.43 15.96 10.01
CA HIS A 216 -23.40 16.67 9.27
C HIS A 216 -22.26 17.16 10.18
N ALA A 217 -22.57 17.53 11.43
CA ALA A 217 -21.57 17.93 12.41
C ALA A 217 -20.68 16.73 12.76
N TRP A 218 -21.26 15.56 12.98
CA TRP A 218 -20.49 14.33 13.18
C TRP A 218 -19.57 14.01 12.00
N ASN A 219 -20.03 14.20 10.76
CA ASN A 219 -19.16 14.00 9.59
C ASN A 219 -17.91 14.89 9.63
N ASN A 220 -18.10 16.19 9.88
CA ASN A 220 -17.02 17.18 9.80
C ASN A 220 -16.11 17.17 11.02
N ASP A 221 -16.69 17.03 12.21
CA ASP A 221 -16.00 17.30 13.47
C ASP A 221 -15.54 16.00 14.15
N VAL A 222 -16.11 14.85 13.78
CA VAL A 222 -15.79 13.54 14.38
C VAL A 222 -15.23 12.56 13.35
N PHE A 223 -15.98 12.22 12.30
CA PHE A 223 -15.61 11.19 11.33
C PHE A 223 -14.32 11.51 10.59
N LEU A 224 -14.27 12.64 9.88
CA LEU A 224 -13.09 13.03 9.10
C LEU A 224 -11.83 13.18 9.99
N PRO A 225 -11.87 13.89 11.13
CA PRO A 225 -10.71 13.98 12.02
C PRO A 225 -10.29 12.63 12.61
N THR A 226 -11.24 11.75 12.94
CA THR A 226 -10.95 10.42 13.51
C THR A 226 -10.21 9.56 12.49
N VAL A 227 -10.67 9.52 11.23
CA VAL A 227 -9.98 8.78 10.16
C VAL A 227 -8.59 9.37 9.92
N GLY A 228 -8.48 10.70 9.81
CA GLY A 228 -7.21 11.39 9.52
C GLY A 228 -6.17 11.27 10.64
N LYS A 229 -6.60 11.11 11.89
CA LYS A 229 -5.73 10.95 13.06
C LYS A 229 -5.63 9.51 13.57
N ARG A 230 -6.24 8.52 12.90
CA ARG A 230 -6.30 7.13 13.38
C ARG A 230 -4.91 6.51 13.56
N GLY A 231 -3.95 6.86 12.71
CA GLY A 231 -2.56 6.39 12.85
C GLY A 231 -1.91 6.84 14.16
N ALA A 232 -2.12 8.10 14.56
CA ALA A 232 -1.59 8.64 15.81
C ALA A 232 -2.25 7.98 17.03
N ALA A 233 -3.57 7.78 17.01
CA ALA A 233 -4.28 7.08 18.08
C ALA A 233 -3.80 5.63 18.29
N ILE A 234 -3.42 4.93 17.21
CA ILE A 234 -2.86 3.58 17.33
C ILE A 234 -1.45 3.62 17.94
N ILE A 235 -0.62 4.60 17.56
CA ILE A 235 0.71 4.78 18.13
C ILE A 235 0.61 5.10 19.62
N GLU A 236 -0.30 5.99 20.01
CA GLU A 236 -0.56 6.33 21.41
C GLU A 236 -0.96 5.09 22.23
N ALA A 237 -1.85 4.25 21.68
CA ALA A 237 -2.35 3.07 22.38
C ALA A 237 -1.33 1.90 22.44
N ARG A 238 -0.52 1.69 21.38
CA ARG A 238 0.36 0.50 21.26
C ARG A 238 1.85 0.80 21.47
N GLY A 239 2.25 2.06 21.46
CA GLY A 239 3.66 2.47 21.37
C GLY A 239 4.33 2.15 20.01
N LEU A 240 3.59 1.58 19.07
CA LEU A 240 4.09 1.11 17.77
C LEU A 240 3.16 1.53 16.64
N SER A 241 3.70 1.61 15.43
CA SER A 241 2.91 1.92 14.23
C SER A 241 1.90 0.82 13.91
N SER A 242 0.93 1.17 13.07
CA SER A 242 -0.21 0.30 12.70
C SER A 242 0.16 -0.74 11.61
N ALA A 243 1.27 -1.45 11.82
CA ALA A 243 1.92 -2.30 10.83
C ALA A 243 0.99 -3.37 10.22
N ALA A 244 0.31 -4.17 11.05
CA ALA A 244 -0.58 -5.23 10.58
C ALA A 244 -1.72 -4.71 9.70
N SER A 245 -2.37 -3.60 10.08
CA SER A 245 -3.44 -3.01 9.28
C SER A 245 -2.92 -2.37 7.98
N ALA A 246 -1.70 -1.82 7.99
CA ALA A 246 -1.07 -1.30 6.77
C ALA A 246 -0.70 -2.44 5.80
N ALA A 247 -0.17 -3.56 6.31
CA ALA A 247 0.06 -4.76 5.51
C ALA A 247 -1.26 -5.31 4.93
N ASN A 248 -2.33 -5.37 5.73
CA ASN A 248 -3.65 -5.77 5.24
C ASN A 248 -4.14 -4.87 4.08
N ALA A 249 -4.03 -3.55 4.24
CA ALA A 249 -4.43 -2.62 3.20
C ALA A 249 -3.59 -2.76 1.92
N ALA A 250 -2.30 -3.09 2.03
CA ALA A 250 -1.44 -3.36 0.88
C ALA A 250 -1.85 -4.65 0.15
N ILE A 251 -2.15 -5.72 0.90
CA ILE A 251 -2.72 -6.97 0.35
C ILE A 251 -4.02 -6.68 -0.39
N ASP A 252 -4.95 -5.99 0.26
CA ASP A 252 -6.26 -5.67 -0.32
C ASP A 252 -6.12 -4.81 -1.59
N HIS A 253 -5.23 -3.81 -1.58
CA HIS A 253 -4.96 -2.96 -2.74
C HIS A 253 -4.47 -3.78 -3.93
N VAL A 254 -3.44 -4.61 -3.75
CA VAL A 254 -2.88 -5.39 -4.86
C VAL A 254 -3.87 -6.47 -5.31
N ARG A 255 -4.57 -7.12 -4.38
CA ARG A 255 -5.56 -8.15 -4.71
C ARG A 255 -6.63 -7.59 -5.62
N ASP A 256 -7.23 -6.46 -5.25
CA ASP A 256 -8.34 -5.88 -6.02
C ASP A 256 -7.83 -5.27 -7.34
N TRP A 257 -6.56 -4.84 -7.40
CA TRP A 257 -5.94 -4.39 -8.65
C TRP A 257 -5.69 -5.54 -9.62
N VAL A 258 -5.29 -6.72 -9.12
CA VAL A 258 -4.90 -7.86 -9.96
C VAL A 258 -6.09 -8.76 -10.29
N LEU A 259 -6.96 -9.02 -9.33
CA LEU A 259 -8.09 -9.96 -9.44
C LEU A 259 -9.42 -9.27 -9.72
N GLY A 260 -9.44 -7.92 -9.67
CA GLY A 260 -10.66 -7.14 -9.79
C GLY A 260 -11.39 -6.96 -8.46
N SER A 261 -12.38 -6.07 -8.47
CA SER A 261 -13.29 -5.82 -7.35
C SER A 261 -14.67 -5.51 -7.92
N ASP A 262 -15.71 -6.11 -7.32
CA ASP A 262 -17.11 -5.79 -7.62
C ASP A 262 -17.58 -4.50 -6.91
N GLU A 263 -16.70 -3.91 -6.09
CA GLU A 263 -16.99 -2.73 -5.28
C GLU A 263 -15.99 -1.60 -5.50
N TRP A 264 -16.42 -0.39 -5.15
CA TRP A 264 -15.53 0.77 -5.16
C TRP A 264 -14.45 0.63 -4.10
N VAL A 265 -13.20 0.81 -4.52
CA VAL A 265 -12.02 0.81 -3.65
C VAL A 265 -11.19 2.06 -3.93
N THR A 266 -10.47 2.54 -2.92
CA THR A 266 -9.62 3.72 -3.08
C THR A 266 -8.19 3.34 -3.42
N MET A 267 -7.67 3.90 -4.51
CA MET A 267 -6.25 3.86 -4.88
C MET A 267 -5.74 5.28 -5.13
N GLY A 268 -4.52 5.60 -4.69
CA GLY A 268 -3.86 6.84 -5.10
C GLY A 268 -3.21 6.64 -6.46
N VAL A 269 -3.87 7.07 -7.53
CA VAL A 269 -3.41 6.88 -8.91
C VAL A 269 -2.89 8.20 -9.50
N PRO A 270 -2.05 8.16 -10.56
CA PRO A 270 -1.75 9.36 -11.35
C PRO A 270 -3.05 9.97 -11.88
N SER A 271 -3.18 11.28 -11.75
CA SER A 271 -4.37 11.99 -12.22
C SER A 271 -4.39 12.06 -13.74
N ASP A 272 -5.57 11.91 -14.33
CA ASP A 272 -5.84 12.06 -15.76
C ASP A 272 -6.69 13.29 -16.07
N GLY A 273 -6.93 14.17 -15.09
CA GLY A 273 -7.84 15.30 -15.20
C GLY A 273 -9.27 15.03 -14.70
N SER A 274 -9.60 13.77 -14.38
CA SER A 274 -10.91 13.41 -13.84
C SER A 274 -11.29 14.25 -12.63
N TYR A 275 -12.56 14.64 -12.56
CA TYR A 275 -13.11 15.50 -11.50
C TYR A 275 -12.42 16.88 -11.37
N GLY A 276 -11.66 17.32 -12.39
CA GLY A 276 -10.93 18.59 -12.38
C GLY A 276 -9.64 18.56 -11.54
N ILE A 277 -9.13 17.38 -11.20
CA ILE A 277 -7.86 17.24 -10.48
C ILE A 277 -6.69 17.40 -11.47
N PRO A 278 -5.68 18.25 -11.18
CA PRO A 278 -4.54 18.45 -12.07
C PRO A 278 -3.82 17.14 -12.45
N ALA A 279 -3.47 16.99 -13.72
CA ALA A 279 -2.71 15.87 -14.27
C ALA A 279 -1.18 16.09 -14.22
#